data_AF-A0A377HN79-F1
#
_entry.id   AF-A0A377HN79-F1
#
_cell.length_a   1.000
_cell.length_b   1.000
_cell.length_c   1.000
_cell.angle_alpha   90.00
_cell.angle_beta   90.00
_cell.angle_gamma   90.00
#
_symmetry.space_group_name_H-M   'P 1'
#
loop_
_entity.id
_entity.type
_entity.pdbx_description
1 polymer ?
#
loop_
_entity_poly.entity_id
_entity_poly.type
_entity_poly.pdbx_seq_one_letter_code
_entity_poly.pdbx_strand_id
1 'polypeptide(L)'
;MSWFIDKVKRNPKNSLVVAVAFLVAILFFTFTENYKAAFVGNIIPELVGVAIELVLIMVALDLIVKKQEKEKNKKLEQRAREYLRFIIVNLLKNKSIFERAVKIEPRLKDFENNPRDYEFLSQERELNQAIIEAIQKSLDGLESESVISHIKTHIRLDLPAFHSLTPVIAQVSGKHLKKWGRILYFMTLIDEKDDTIKNMKVILGKIIEFDLETSRLYKI
;
A
#
# COMPACT_ATOMS: atom_id res chain seq x y z
N MET A 1 -2.82 -36.16 -1.13
CA MET A 1 -3.91 -36.00 -2.12
C MET A 1 -4.87 -34.86 -1.75
N SER A 2 -5.34 -34.75 -0.49
CA SER A 2 -6.27 -33.66 -0.07
C SER A 2 -5.69 -32.24 -0.21
N TRP A 3 -4.40 -32.04 0.09
CA TRP A 3 -3.71 -30.75 -0.07
C TRP A 3 -3.74 -30.20 -1.51
N PHE A 4 -3.67 -31.08 -2.51
CA PHE A 4 -3.67 -30.70 -3.92
C PHE A 4 -5.08 -30.34 -4.40
N ILE A 5 -6.07 -31.13 -3.98
CA ILE A 5 -7.49 -30.89 -4.26
C ILE A 5 -7.94 -29.54 -3.67
N ASP A 6 -7.51 -29.22 -2.44
CA ASP A 6 -7.85 -27.95 -1.80
C ASP A 6 -7.23 -26.73 -2.51
N LYS A 7 -6.04 -26.90 -3.10
CA LYS A 7 -5.35 -25.88 -3.90
C LYS A 7 -6.01 -25.66 -5.26
N VAL A 8 -6.54 -26.73 -5.87
CA VAL A 8 -7.29 -26.69 -7.13
C VAL A 8 -8.67 -26.06 -6.93
N LYS A 9 -9.36 -26.39 -5.83
CA LYS A 9 -10.71 -25.92 -5.53
C LYS A 9 -10.77 -24.43 -5.14
N ARG A 10 -9.70 -23.89 -4.56
CA ARG A 10 -9.60 -22.47 -4.17
C ARG A 10 -9.30 -21.51 -5.33
N ASN A 11 -8.82 -21.99 -6.47
CA ASN A 11 -8.41 -21.11 -7.56
C ASN A 11 -8.68 -21.76 -8.93
N PRO A 12 -9.64 -21.25 -9.74
CA PRO A 12 -10.02 -21.87 -11.02
C PRO A 12 -8.87 -21.96 -12.04
N LYS A 13 -7.80 -21.20 -11.82
CA LYS A 13 -6.56 -21.25 -12.60
C LYS A 13 -5.74 -22.52 -12.34
N ASN A 14 -5.79 -23.05 -11.12
CA ASN A 14 -5.08 -24.30 -10.76
C ASN A 14 -5.79 -25.52 -11.36
N SER A 15 -7.12 -25.49 -11.48
CA SER A 15 -7.85 -26.54 -12.23
C SER A 15 -7.51 -26.56 -13.70
N LEU A 16 -7.22 -25.40 -14.31
CA LEU A 16 -6.89 -25.29 -15.73
C LEU A 16 -5.49 -25.88 -16.01
N VAL A 17 -4.49 -25.54 -15.20
CA VAL A 17 -3.14 -26.14 -15.29
C VAL A 17 -3.16 -27.64 -15.05
N VAL A 18 -3.96 -28.12 -14.08
CA VAL A 18 -4.11 -29.56 -13.82
C VAL A 18 -4.81 -30.27 -14.97
N ALA A 19 -5.85 -29.67 -15.57
CA ALA A 19 -6.53 -30.23 -16.72
C ALA A 19 -5.60 -30.36 -17.94
N VAL A 20 -4.73 -29.37 -18.15
CA VAL A 20 -3.74 -29.37 -19.25
C VAL A 20 -2.66 -30.41 -19.00
N ALA A 21 -2.12 -30.51 -17.78
CA ALA A 21 -1.17 -31.55 -17.41
C ALA A 21 -1.77 -32.97 -17.58
N PHE A 22 -3.05 -33.13 -17.26
CA PHE A 22 -3.77 -34.40 -17.43
C PHE A 22 -3.98 -34.74 -18.91
N LEU A 23 -4.35 -33.75 -19.74
CA LEU A 23 -4.44 -33.89 -21.20
C LEU A 23 -3.08 -34.31 -21.80
N VAL A 24 -2.01 -33.59 -21.46
CA VAL A 24 -0.64 -33.92 -21.92
C VAL A 24 -0.22 -35.32 -21.49
N ALA A 25 -0.54 -35.73 -20.26
CA ALA A 25 -0.24 -37.07 -19.76
C ALA A 25 -1.04 -38.15 -20.52
N ILE A 26 -2.35 -37.96 -20.72
CA ILE A 26 -3.19 -38.88 -21.49
C ILE A 26 -2.59 -39.09 -22.88
N LEU A 27 -2.25 -38.00 -23.56
CA LEU A 27 -1.68 -38.04 -24.91
C LEU A 27 -0.35 -38.76 -24.94
N PHE A 28 0.53 -38.49 -23.98
CA PHE A 28 1.80 -39.19 -23.83
C PHE A 28 1.58 -40.71 -23.66
N PHE A 29 0.60 -41.13 -22.87
CA PHE A 29 0.28 -42.55 -22.66
C PHE A 29 -0.44 -43.21 -23.84
N THR A 30 -1.26 -42.49 -24.61
CA THR A 30 -1.94 -43.05 -25.80
C THR A 30 -1.04 -43.23 -27.02
N PHE A 31 0.12 -42.58 -27.08
CA PHE A 31 0.96 -42.54 -28.29
C PHE A 31 2.35 -43.19 -28.14
N THR A 32 2.59 -43.96 -27.07
CA THR A 32 3.88 -44.61 -26.77
C THR A 32 4.27 -45.73 -27.74
N GLU A 33 3.32 -46.39 -28.40
CA GLU A 33 3.61 -47.58 -29.21
C GLU A 33 3.94 -47.29 -30.70
N ASN A 34 3.53 -46.14 -31.26
CA ASN A 34 3.77 -45.85 -32.69
C ASN A 34 3.85 -44.34 -33.01
N TYR A 35 4.90 -43.71 -32.50
CA TYR A 35 5.11 -42.26 -32.56
C TYR A 35 5.02 -41.64 -33.98
N LYS A 36 5.55 -42.31 -35.02
CA LYS A 36 5.54 -41.74 -36.39
C LYS A 36 4.13 -41.67 -37.00
N ALA A 37 3.31 -42.70 -36.82
CA ALA A 37 1.93 -42.71 -37.31
C ALA A 37 1.02 -41.77 -36.50
N ALA A 38 1.38 -41.49 -35.24
CA ALA A 38 0.62 -40.63 -34.36
C ALA A 38 0.71 -39.13 -34.71
N PHE A 39 1.80 -38.67 -35.33
CA PHE A 39 2.06 -37.26 -35.63
C PHE A 39 1.89 -36.88 -37.12
N VAL A 40 1.95 -37.84 -38.05
CA VAL A 40 1.83 -37.57 -39.49
C VAL A 40 0.37 -37.74 -39.90
N GLY A 41 -0.29 -36.63 -40.28
CA GLY A 41 -1.69 -36.63 -40.74
C GLY A 41 -2.74 -36.68 -39.63
N ASN A 42 -2.35 -36.47 -38.37
CA ASN A 42 -3.25 -36.49 -37.22
C ASN A 42 -3.41 -35.07 -36.64
N ILE A 43 -4.66 -34.62 -36.50
CA ILE A 43 -5.03 -33.31 -35.95
C ILE A 43 -4.87 -33.25 -34.42
N ILE A 44 -4.90 -34.41 -33.74
CA ILE A 44 -4.89 -34.44 -32.26
C ILE A 44 -3.61 -33.80 -31.68
N PRO A 45 -2.39 -34.17 -32.11
CA PRO A 45 -1.17 -33.54 -31.58
C PRO A 45 -1.09 -32.04 -31.90
N GLU A 46 -1.62 -31.59 -33.04
CA GLU A 46 -1.66 -30.18 -33.42
C GLU A 46 -2.58 -29.37 -32.50
N LEU A 47 -3.80 -29.85 -32.25
CA LEU A 47 -4.74 -29.22 -31.31
C LEU A 47 -4.17 -29.14 -29.89
N VAL A 48 -3.37 -30.13 -29.51
CA VAL A 48 -2.72 -30.17 -28.20
C VAL A 48 -1.59 -29.15 -28.13
N GLY A 49 -0.79 -29.02 -29.19
CA GLY A 49 0.20 -27.95 -29.32
C GLY A 49 -0.44 -26.57 -29.12
N VAL A 50 -1.54 -26.31 -29.84
CA VAL A 50 -2.32 -25.05 -29.70
C VAL A 50 -2.87 -24.87 -28.28
N ALA A 51 -3.39 -25.94 -27.65
CA ALA A 51 -3.89 -25.87 -26.28
C ALA A 51 -2.79 -25.52 -25.26
N ILE A 52 -1.59 -26.11 -25.42
CA ILE A 52 -0.42 -25.78 -24.58
C ILE A 52 0.00 -24.32 -24.80
N GLU A 53 0.07 -23.87 -26.05
CA GLU A 53 0.42 -22.48 -26.38
C GLU A 53 -0.56 -21.48 -25.73
N LEU A 54 -1.87 -21.73 -25.81
CA LEU A 54 -2.89 -20.89 -25.19
C LEU A 54 -2.72 -20.82 -23.67
N VAL A 55 -2.35 -21.92 -23.02
CA VAL A 55 -2.09 -21.96 -21.57
C VAL A 55 -0.85 -21.15 -21.22
N LEU A 56 0.22 -21.29 -22.00
CA LEU A 56 1.44 -20.49 -21.81
C LEU A 56 1.16 -18.99 -21.97
N ILE A 57 0.38 -18.61 -22.99
CA ILE A 57 -0.05 -17.22 -23.20
C ILE A 57 -0.88 -16.73 -22.00
N MET A 58 -1.83 -17.53 -21.51
CA MET A 58 -2.65 -17.17 -20.35
C MET A 58 -1.81 -16.95 -19.10
N VAL A 59 -0.82 -17.82 -18.84
CA VAL A 59 0.12 -17.67 -17.73
C VAL A 59 0.97 -16.41 -17.89
N ALA A 60 1.49 -16.14 -19.09
CA ALA A 60 2.28 -14.94 -19.36
C ALA A 60 1.47 -13.66 -19.13
N LEU A 61 0.23 -13.60 -19.63
CA LEU A 61 -0.68 -12.48 -19.39
C LEU A 61 -0.98 -12.28 -17.90
N ASP A 62 -1.25 -13.36 -17.16
CA ASP A 62 -1.50 -13.28 -15.71
C ASP A 62 -0.29 -12.72 -14.94
N LEU A 63 0.93 -13.09 -15.33
CA LEU A 63 2.16 -12.55 -14.75
C LEU A 63 2.33 -11.06 -15.06
N ILE A 64 2.03 -10.64 -16.29
CA ILE A 64 2.08 -9.23 -16.69
C ILE A 64 1.05 -8.42 -15.90
N VAL A 65 -0.21 -8.88 -15.83
CA VAL A 65 -1.29 -8.21 -15.08
C VAL A 65 -0.91 -8.08 -13.61
N LYS A 66 -0.43 -9.15 -12.97
CA LYS A 66 0.00 -9.09 -11.56
C LYS A 66 1.13 -8.09 -11.32
N LYS A 67 2.08 -7.99 -12.25
CA LYS A 67 3.17 -7.00 -12.17
C LYS A 67 2.61 -5.58 -12.28
N GLN A 68 1.73 -5.34 -13.25
CA GLN A 68 1.10 -4.03 -13.47
C GLN A 68 0.23 -3.61 -12.28
N GLU A 69 -0.57 -4.52 -11.71
CA GLU A 69 -1.36 -4.27 -10.50
C GLU A 69 -0.47 -3.91 -9.31
N LYS A 70 0.63 -4.62 -9.12
CA LYS A 70 1.60 -4.33 -8.05
C LYS A 70 2.22 -2.93 -8.21
N GLU A 71 2.65 -2.58 -9.42
CA GLU A 71 3.21 -1.26 -9.71
C GLU A 71 2.17 -0.15 -9.55
N LYS A 72 0.93 -0.37 -10.01
CA LYS A 72 -0.19 0.54 -9.81
C LYS A 72 -0.44 0.77 -8.33
N ASN A 73 -0.55 -0.28 -7.53
CA ASN A 73 -0.79 -0.18 -6.09
C ASN A 73 0.33 0.56 -5.38
N LYS A 74 1.60 0.32 -5.77
CA LYS A 74 2.75 1.07 -5.24
C LYS A 74 2.63 2.56 -5.54
N LYS A 75 2.26 2.96 -6.76
CA LYS A 75 2.06 4.38 -7.12
C LYS A 75 0.90 5.02 -6.34
N LEU A 76 -0.20 4.29 -6.15
CA LEU A 76 -1.34 4.80 -5.35
C LEU A 76 -0.94 4.99 -3.88
N GLU A 77 -0.12 4.09 -3.36
CA GLU A 77 0.40 4.17 -1.99
C GLU A 77 1.39 5.33 -1.82
N GLN A 78 2.30 5.54 -2.78
CA GLN A 78 3.21 6.69 -2.78
C GLN A 78 2.43 8.01 -2.77
N ARG A 79 1.36 8.12 -3.57
CA ARG A 79 0.46 9.28 -3.53
C ARG A 79 -0.18 9.45 -2.16
N ALA A 80 -0.63 8.39 -1.52
CA ALA A 80 -1.18 8.48 -0.16
C ALA A 80 -0.16 9.07 0.83
N ARG A 81 1.11 8.62 0.75
CA ARG A 81 2.20 9.11 1.59
C ARG A 81 2.49 10.59 1.37
N GLU A 82 2.48 11.06 0.14
CA GLU A 82 2.68 12.49 -0.16
C GLU A 82 1.65 13.36 0.57
N TYR A 83 0.41 12.89 0.71
CA TYR A 83 -0.61 13.60 1.46
C TYR A 83 -0.43 13.51 2.98
N LEU A 84 -0.09 12.34 3.51
CA LEU A 84 0.22 12.17 4.93
C LEU A 84 1.43 13.03 5.34
N ARG A 85 2.42 13.14 4.44
CA ARG A 85 3.58 14.00 4.60
C ARG A 85 3.19 15.47 4.76
N PHE A 86 2.17 15.96 4.07
CA PHE A 86 1.75 17.36 4.23
C PHE A 86 1.33 17.68 5.67
N ILE A 87 0.68 16.75 6.37
CA ILE A 87 0.34 16.92 7.79
C ILE A 87 1.63 17.13 8.61
N ILE A 88 2.63 16.26 8.41
CA ILE A 88 3.91 16.31 9.14
C ILE A 88 4.64 17.62 8.84
N VAL A 89 4.81 17.95 7.56
CA VAL A 89 5.50 19.17 7.11
C VAL A 89 4.77 20.43 7.61
N ASN A 90 3.44 20.44 7.60
CA ASN A 90 2.67 21.57 8.11
C ASN A 90 2.89 21.76 9.61
N LEU A 91 2.98 20.69 10.41
CA LEU A 91 3.33 20.79 11.83
C LEU A 91 4.75 21.36 12.04
N LEU A 92 5.73 20.89 11.26
CA LEU A 92 7.12 21.35 11.36
C LEU A 92 7.32 22.82 10.95
N LYS A 93 6.38 23.44 10.22
CA LYS A 93 6.42 24.89 9.94
C LYS A 93 6.18 25.76 11.18
N ASN A 94 5.55 25.21 12.22
CA ASN A 94 5.34 25.94 13.46
C ASN A 94 6.62 25.90 14.30
N LYS A 95 7.23 27.06 14.54
CA LYS A 95 8.51 27.17 15.28
C LYS A 95 8.47 26.52 16.65
N SER A 96 7.40 26.71 17.42
CA SER A 96 7.28 26.14 18.78
C SER A 96 7.22 24.61 18.77
N ILE A 97 6.54 24.02 17.79
CA ILE A 97 6.52 22.56 17.59
C ILE A 97 7.90 22.08 17.16
N PHE A 98 8.50 22.75 16.18
CA PHE A 98 9.80 22.38 15.60
C PHE A 98 10.92 22.39 16.64
N GLU A 99 11.09 23.50 17.38
CA GLU A 99 12.14 23.65 18.40
C GLU A 99 12.05 22.59 19.51
N ARG A 100 10.82 22.21 19.90
CA ARG A 100 10.60 21.13 20.86
C ARG A 100 10.87 19.75 20.25
N ALA A 101 10.46 19.53 19.00
CA ALA A 101 10.67 18.26 18.32
C ALA A 101 12.17 17.99 18.06
N VAL A 102 12.95 19.00 17.66
CA VAL A 102 14.41 18.90 17.46
C VAL A 102 15.15 18.52 18.75
N LYS A 103 14.66 18.96 19.92
CA LYS A 103 15.24 18.53 21.21
C LYS A 103 15.06 17.04 21.48
N ILE A 104 14.03 16.42 20.89
CA ILE A 104 13.70 15.00 21.08
C ILE A 104 14.34 14.16 19.98
N GLU A 105 14.29 14.62 18.74
CA GLU A 105 14.90 13.98 17.56
C GLU A 105 15.82 14.98 16.84
N PRO A 106 17.14 14.96 17.13
CA PRO A 106 18.10 15.92 16.57
C PRO A 106 18.20 15.90 15.03
N ARG A 107 17.87 14.78 14.37
CA ARG A 107 17.87 14.69 12.90
C ARG A 107 16.88 15.64 12.24
N LEU A 108 15.86 16.11 12.97
CA LEU A 108 14.94 17.14 12.48
C LEU A 108 15.65 18.45 12.14
N LYS A 109 16.85 18.69 12.70
CA LYS A 109 17.65 19.89 12.42
C LYS A 109 18.04 19.99 10.94
N ASP A 110 18.15 18.87 10.23
CA ASP A 110 18.44 18.85 8.80
C ASP A 110 17.36 19.59 7.98
N PHE A 111 16.14 19.71 8.54
CA PHE A 111 14.99 20.36 7.90
C PHE A 111 14.71 21.77 8.44
N GLU A 112 15.60 22.36 9.24
CA GLU A 112 15.42 23.68 9.87
C GLU A 112 15.19 24.79 8.85
N ASN A 113 15.98 24.80 7.77
CA ASN A 113 15.89 25.81 6.72
C ASN A 113 14.68 25.59 5.80
N ASN A 114 14.30 24.33 5.58
CA ASN A 114 13.21 23.97 4.69
C ASN A 114 12.53 22.67 5.12
N PRO A 115 11.43 22.76 5.90
CA PRO A 115 10.64 21.59 6.28
C PRO A 115 10.08 20.78 5.10
N ARG A 116 10.07 21.35 3.89
CA ARG A 116 9.63 20.66 2.67
C ARG A 116 10.69 19.72 2.10
N ASP A 117 11.86 19.59 2.73
CA ASP A 117 12.86 18.62 2.32
C ASP A 117 12.67 17.27 3.03
N TYR A 118 11.84 17.21 4.07
CA TYR A 118 11.47 15.95 4.72
C TYR A 118 10.71 15.03 3.76
N GLU A 119 11.18 13.83 3.46
CA GLU A 119 10.46 12.87 2.62
C GLU A 119 9.85 11.75 3.48
N PHE A 120 8.59 11.38 3.21
CA PHE A 120 7.91 10.30 3.95
C PHE A 120 8.07 8.96 3.22
N LEU A 121 9.30 8.50 3.08
CA LEU A 121 9.65 7.31 2.29
C LEU A 121 9.33 6.01 3.04
N SER A 122 8.79 5.01 2.34
CA SER A 122 8.46 3.71 2.94
C SER A 122 9.68 2.92 3.43
N GLN A 123 10.86 3.20 2.89
CA GLN A 123 12.12 2.55 3.25
C GLN A 123 12.71 3.09 4.57
N GLU A 124 12.32 4.29 4.97
CA GLU A 124 12.85 4.98 6.14
C GLU A 124 11.88 4.92 7.33
N ARG A 125 11.20 3.77 7.50
CA ARG A 125 10.14 3.59 8.51
C ARG A 125 10.57 3.99 9.91
N GLU A 126 11.78 3.61 10.33
CA GLU A 126 12.29 3.90 11.67
C GLU A 126 12.50 5.40 11.87
N LEU A 127 13.04 6.10 10.87
CA LEU A 127 13.21 7.54 10.90
C LEU A 127 11.85 8.25 10.91
N ASN A 128 10.93 7.84 10.05
CA ASN A 128 9.59 8.40 9.99
C ASN A 128 8.87 8.26 11.33
N GLN A 129 8.91 7.07 11.91
CA GLN A 129 8.30 6.81 13.20
C GLN A 129 8.92 7.68 14.29
N ALA A 130 10.25 7.76 14.36
CA ALA A 130 10.95 8.60 15.34
C ALA A 130 10.57 10.09 15.21
N ILE A 131 10.52 10.61 13.99
CA ILE A 131 10.09 11.99 13.70
C ILE A 131 8.65 12.22 14.14
N ILE A 132 7.73 11.34 13.76
CA ILE A 132 6.31 11.49 14.10
C ILE A 132 6.11 11.41 15.63
N GLU A 133 6.80 10.50 16.31
CA GLU A 133 6.78 10.39 17.78
C GLU A 133 7.37 11.63 18.47
N ALA A 134 8.45 12.20 17.91
CA ALA A 134 9.03 13.45 18.41
C ALA A 134 8.04 14.61 18.29
N ILE A 135 7.30 14.70 17.17
CA ILE A 135 6.23 15.69 17.00
C ILE A 135 5.07 15.41 17.98
N GLN A 136 4.66 14.15 18.17
CA GLN A 136 3.61 13.82 19.13
C GLN A 136 3.96 14.25 20.56
N LYS A 137 5.21 14.06 20.97
CA LYS A 137 5.72 14.48 22.27
C LYS A 137 5.92 15.99 22.36
N SER A 138 6.31 16.65 21.26
CA SER A 138 6.51 18.10 21.26
C SER A 138 5.20 18.87 21.48
N LEU A 139 4.07 18.27 21.10
CA LEU A 139 2.73 18.77 21.34
C LEU A 139 2.29 18.70 22.82
N ASP A 140 2.97 17.93 23.68
CA ASP A 140 2.60 17.83 25.08
C ASP A 140 2.80 19.17 25.81
N GLY A 141 1.73 19.65 26.43
CA GLY A 141 1.69 20.96 27.09
C GLY A 141 1.84 22.16 26.14
N LEU A 142 1.67 21.97 24.82
CA LEU A 142 1.53 23.07 23.86
C LEU A 142 0.04 23.34 23.59
N GLU A 143 -0.58 24.13 24.46
CA GLU A 143 -1.98 24.57 24.30
C GLU A 143 -2.08 26.04 23.89
N SER A 144 -1.03 26.62 23.31
CA SER A 144 -1.08 28.00 22.85
C SER A 144 -2.07 28.16 21.70
N GLU A 145 -2.83 29.25 21.72
CA GLU A 145 -3.81 29.57 20.68
C GLU A 145 -3.17 29.63 19.28
N SER A 146 -1.91 30.08 19.20
CA SER A 146 -1.12 30.09 17.96
C SER A 146 -0.90 28.69 17.38
N VAL A 147 -0.61 27.69 18.20
CA VAL A 147 -0.39 26.29 17.77
C VAL A 147 -1.71 25.66 17.36
N ILE A 148 -2.76 25.87 18.16
CA ILE A 148 -4.11 25.35 17.86
C ILE A 148 -4.63 25.94 16.56
N SER A 149 -4.54 27.25 16.38
CA SER A 149 -4.95 27.95 15.16
C SER A 149 -4.16 27.49 13.94
N HIS A 150 -2.85 27.31 14.07
CA HIS A 150 -1.99 26.77 13.02
C HIS A 150 -2.43 25.38 12.56
N ILE A 151 -2.68 24.47 13.52
CA ILE A 151 -3.16 23.12 13.24
C ILE A 151 -4.54 23.15 12.57
N LYS A 152 -5.51 23.86 13.15
CA LYS A 152 -6.89 23.95 12.62
C LYS A 152 -6.88 24.49 11.19
N THR A 153 -6.10 25.54 10.92
CA THR A 153 -6.00 26.16 9.59
C THR A 153 -5.53 25.16 8.54
N HIS A 154 -4.44 24.43 8.81
CA HIS A 154 -3.92 23.45 7.85
C HIS A 154 -4.83 22.25 7.69
N ILE A 155 -5.40 21.72 8.79
CA ILE A 155 -6.37 20.61 8.71
C ILE A 155 -7.58 21.00 7.86
N ARG A 156 -8.15 22.20 8.07
CA ARG A 156 -9.29 22.69 7.28
C ARG A 156 -8.97 22.77 5.79
N LEU A 157 -7.77 23.23 5.43
CA LEU A 157 -7.32 23.32 4.03
C LEU A 157 -7.11 21.94 3.40
N ASP A 158 -6.55 20.99 4.16
CA ASP A 158 -6.17 19.67 3.64
C ASP A 158 -7.37 18.69 3.62
N LEU A 159 -8.38 18.86 4.50
CA LEU A 159 -9.49 17.92 4.69
C LEU A 159 -10.25 17.56 3.40
N PRO A 160 -10.63 18.49 2.51
CA PRO A 160 -11.31 18.15 1.26
C PRO A 160 -10.48 17.25 0.35
N ALA A 161 -9.16 17.49 0.30
CA ALA A 161 -8.25 16.69 -0.51
C ALA A 161 -8.05 15.29 0.10
N PHE A 162 -8.08 15.17 1.42
CA PHE A 162 -8.07 13.87 2.07
C PHE A 162 -9.34 13.05 1.80
N HIS A 163 -10.51 13.71 1.76
CA HIS A 163 -11.76 13.04 1.41
C HIS A 163 -11.73 12.51 -0.04
N SER A 164 -11.25 13.32 -0.99
CA SER A 164 -11.20 12.95 -2.41
C SER A 164 -10.25 11.77 -2.70
N LEU A 165 -9.28 11.52 -1.82
CA LEU A 165 -8.36 10.37 -1.92
C LEU A 165 -8.93 9.06 -1.38
N THR A 166 -10.05 9.05 -0.66
CA THR A 166 -10.67 7.81 -0.14
C THR A 166 -10.77 6.67 -1.17
N PRO A 167 -11.26 6.88 -2.41
CA PRO A 167 -11.28 5.83 -3.45
C PRO A 167 -9.89 5.39 -3.92
N VAL A 168 -8.88 6.26 -3.84
CA VAL A 168 -7.48 5.91 -4.14
C VAL A 168 -6.93 4.97 -3.06
N ILE A 169 -7.17 5.29 -1.79
CA ILE A 169 -6.71 4.46 -0.67
C ILE A 169 -7.41 3.10 -0.62
N ALA A 170 -8.70 3.07 -0.98
CA ALA A 170 -9.47 1.83 -1.06
C ALA A 170 -8.84 0.81 -2.03
N GLN A 171 -8.18 1.29 -3.10
CA GLN A 171 -7.46 0.44 -4.04
C GLN A 171 -6.11 -0.08 -3.51
N VAL A 172 -5.51 0.58 -2.51
CA VAL A 172 -4.23 0.13 -1.92
C VAL A 172 -4.46 -1.11 -1.06
N SER A 173 -5.29 -0.99 -0.01
CA SER A 173 -5.80 -2.14 0.74
C SER A 173 -6.92 -1.71 1.71
N GLY A 174 -7.76 -2.65 2.13
CA GLY A 174 -8.79 -2.40 3.14
C GLY A 174 -8.22 -1.97 4.51
N LYS A 175 -6.99 -2.38 4.84
CA LYS A 175 -6.33 -1.95 6.09
C LYS A 175 -5.89 -0.48 6.03
N HIS A 176 -5.31 -0.06 4.90
CA HIS A 176 -4.96 1.36 4.68
C HIS A 176 -6.22 2.23 4.70
N LEU A 177 -7.30 1.78 4.06
CA LEU A 177 -8.59 2.48 4.09
C LEU A 177 -9.11 2.67 5.52
N LYS A 178 -8.99 1.65 6.37
CA LYS A 178 -9.38 1.74 7.78
C LYS A 178 -8.56 2.79 8.55
N LYS A 179 -7.24 2.88 8.32
CA LYS A 179 -6.39 3.90 8.95
C LYS A 179 -6.71 5.29 8.42
N TRP A 180 -6.88 5.42 7.11
CA TRP A 180 -7.26 6.66 6.44
C TRP A 180 -8.60 7.20 6.92
N GLY A 181 -9.62 6.35 7.02
CA GLY A 181 -10.92 6.74 7.56
C GLY A 181 -10.84 7.23 9.01
N ARG A 182 -9.92 6.67 9.81
CA ARG A 182 -9.66 7.18 11.17
C ARG A 182 -8.96 8.53 11.15
N ILE A 183 -8.00 8.74 10.25
CA ILE A 183 -7.36 10.05 10.05
C ILE A 183 -8.41 11.09 9.70
N LEU A 184 -9.24 10.83 8.68
CA LEU A 184 -10.35 11.70 8.26
C LEU A 184 -11.31 12.05 9.39
N TYR A 185 -11.70 11.04 10.18
CA TYR A 185 -12.56 11.25 11.35
C TYR A 185 -11.95 12.26 12.33
N PHE A 186 -10.67 12.08 12.70
CA PHE A 186 -10.02 13.00 13.63
C PHE A 186 -9.69 14.37 13.01
N MET A 187 -9.44 14.45 11.71
CA MET A 187 -9.31 15.72 11.00
C MET A 187 -10.63 16.51 11.08
N THR A 188 -11.76 15.84 10.86
CA THR A 188 -13.10 16.43 10.99
C THR A 188 -13.35 16.93 12.42
N LEU A 189 -12.94 16.15 13.44
CA LEU A 189 -13.03 16.59 14.84
C LEU A 189 -12.17 17.81 15.16
N ILE A 190 -11.01 17.98 14.53
CA ILE A 190 -10.18 19.18 14.71
C ILE A 190 -10.84 20.41 14.08
N ASP A 191 -11.49 20.24 12.93
CA ASP A 191 -12.17 21.34 12.23
C ASP A 191 -13.45 21.78 12.97
N GLU A 192 -14.19 20.84 13.55
CA GLU A 192 -15.51 21.08 14.17
C GLU A 192 -15.51 21.26 15.69
N LYS A 193 -14.54 20.67 16.43
CA LYS A 193 -14.58 20.59 17.90
C LYS A 193 -13.30 21.12 18.57
N ASP A 194 -13.37 21.29 19.89
CA ASP A 194 -12.23 21.56 20.74
C ASP A 194 -11.68 20.28 21.37
N ASP A 195 -10.61 19.75 20.78
CA ASP A 195 -9.56 18.94 21.42
C ASP A 195 -8.39 18.76 20.43
N THR A 196 -7.89 19.89 19.90
CA THR A 196 -7.04 19.91 18.70
C THR A 196 -5.76 19.10 18.88
N ILE A 197 -5.09 19.30 20.02
CA ILE A 197 -3.79 18.67 20.31
C ILE A 197 -3.95 17.16 20.45
N LYS A 198 -4.92 16.70 21.24
CA LYS A 198 -5.15 15.26 21.42
C LYS A 198 -5.56 14.60 20.12
N ASN A 199 -6.48 15.19 19.37
CA ASN A 199 -6.91 14.64 18.08
C ASN A 199 -5.75 14.59 17.07
N MET A 200 -4.89 15.62 17.05
CA MET A 200 -3.68 15.63 16.23
C MET A 200 -2.71 14.51 16.62
N LYS A 201 -2.48 14.28 17.92
CA LYS A 201 -1.67 13.15 18.38
C LYS A 201 -2.25 11.82 17.90
N VAL A 202 -3.58 11.66 17.91
CA VAL A 202 -4.20 10.44 17.37
C VAL A 202 -3.98 10.31 15.86
N ILE A 203 -4.12 11.40 15.09
CA ILE A 203 -3.81 11.40 13.65
C ILE A 203 -2.39 10.91 13.40
N LEU A 204 -1.40 11.49 14.09
CA LEU A 204 0.01 11.12 13.97
C LEU A 204 0.22 9.63 14.28
N GLY A 205 -0.45 9.09 15.31
CA GLY A 205 -0.40 7.66 15.60
C GLY A 205 -0.99 6.79 14.48
N LYS A 206 -2.06 7.27 13.82
CA LYS A 206 -2.63 6.58 12.65
C LYS A 206 -1.76 6.68 11.40
N ILE A 207 -0.94 7.71 11.26
CA ILE A 207 0.08 7.80 10.21
C ILE A 207 1.17 6.73 10.43
N ILE A 208 1.65 6.56 11.67
CA ILE A 208 2.60 5.47 12.02
C ILE A 208 1.99 4.10 11.72
N GLU A 209 0.73 3.87 12.14
CA GLU A 209 0.03 2.61 11.86
C GLU A 209 -0.19 2.38 10.35
N PHE A 210 -0.33 3.44 9.56
CA PHE A 210 -0.41 3.35 8.10
C PHE A 210 0.93 2.88 7.53
N ASP A 211 2.04 3.50 7.95
CA ASP A 211 3.39 3.16 7.52
C ASP A 211 3.75 1.69 7.82
N LEU A 212 3.33 1.21 9.00
CA LEU A 212 3.49 -0.19 9.41
C LEU A 212 2.75 -1.17 8.48
N GLU A 213 1.54 -0.83 8.03
CA GLU A 213 0.81 -1.67 7.09
C GLU A 213 1.45 -1.67 5.69
N THR A 214 2.06 -0.56 5.27
CA THR A 214 2.86 -0.51 4.03
C THR A 214 4.05 -1.46 4.13
N SER A 215 4.85 -1.39 5.21
CA SER A 215 6.01 -2.25 5.43
C SER A 215 5.63 -3.74 5.37
N ARG A 216 4.49 -4.11 5.99
CA ARG A 216 3.94 -5.47 5.92
C ARG A 216 3.49 -5.88 4.52
N LEU A 217 2.82 -4.99 3.80
CA LEU A 217 2.27 -5.29 2.47
C LEU A 217 3.38 -5.48 1.42
N TYR A 218 4.40 -4.62 1.46
CA TYR A 218 5.47 -4.63 0.48
C TYR A 218 6.72 -5.40 0.93
N LYS A 219 6.74 -5.89 2.17
CA LYS A 219 7.88 -6.60 2.79
C LYS A 219 9.15 -5.75 2.75
N ILE A 220 9.00 -4.50 3.18
CA ILE A 220 10.08 -3.50 3.32
C ILE A 220 10.39 -3.36 4.80
#